data_AF-A0AA37CWB8-F1
#
_entry.id   AF-A0AA37CWB8-F1
#
_cell.length_a   1.000
_cell.length_b   1.000
_cell.length_c   1.000
_cell.angle_alpha   90.00
_cell.angle_beta   90.00
_cell.angle_gamma   90.00
#
_symmetry.space_group_name_H-M   'P 1'
#
loop_
_entity.id
_entity.type
_entity.pdbx_description
1 polymer ?
#
loop_
_entity_poly.entity_id
_entity_poly.type
_entity_poly.pdbx_seq_one_letter_code
_entity_poly.pdbx_strand_id
1 'polypeptide(L)'
;MALLSRAGLFRFCLSEIPMPVLDIVTMRGTMPRVEPHLLSDEVAVIARDCHFDHGVISPLEDDASAGVELPIVPTTLFHYGQHWFAWNKVVEAIRSPIAQDPYGRVYYTDGEYPKVTHAQIATGGSNKPTAWYRLGIPAPGVPVGIGAITPPVGGVDDDLTDDETRFYVDTFVTAMGEEGPPGPASGKVNIGIPGSSVALMLSPPTTQNSNITKRRIYRSVSGGGLADYLLVAELPIAQASFVDTRVDGELGAVLETYDYTMPPDGMRGMCQMANGMCAGFAGNSLYLCEPYLPYAWPEKYRLTTEHDIVAIAAIDTTLVIGTKGYPYLAQGVSPASVTTQKLSQLPQSCVSGRSMVAMDGVVLYASPDGLVGIGANGGQVVTEQVITSKQWRAMKPETMRAWHHEGKYVAMTDTHAFIFDPKSGDLRELTNRWDAAVSDMESDSLYVAKGRNLQIWRGGSASNGQLVWRSKRFMVPEGTSFSCCRLLAADIGQVGIKLIVDGEQVMELAPGNLVPGAFRLPPVRGRFWQIEVFGTSVVSRITLASSMAEIVN
;
A
#
# COMPACT_ATOMS: atom_id res chain seq x y z
N MET A 1 69.15 -70.12 6.41
CA MET A 1 67.70 -69.91 6.54
C MET A 1 67.50 -68.90 7.66
N ALA A 2 67.11 -67.68 7.31
CA ALA A 2 67.15 -66.51 8.17
C ALA A 2 65.83 -66.29 8.93
N LEU A 3 65.97 -65.95 10.22
CA LEU A 3 65.32 -64.90 11.03
C LEU A 3 63.84 -64.43 10.80
N LEU A 4 63.20 -64.23 11.97
CA LEU A 4 62.25 -63.17 12.40
C LEU A 4 60.72 -63.40 12.36
N SER A 5 60.08 -63.21 13.53
CA SER A 5 58.88 -62.35 13.76
C SER A 5 58.44 -62.45 15.24
N ARG A 6 58.92 -61.58 16.15
CA ARG A 6 58.21 -60.42 16.76
C ARG A 6 56.68 -60.53 16.93
N ALA A 7 56.25 -60.84 18.15
CA ALA A 7 54.89 -60.59 18.63
C ALA A 7 54.67 -59.09 18.91
N GLY A 8 53.72 -58.48 18.20
CA GLY A 8 53.26 -57.11 18.44
C GLY A 8 51.96 -57.12 19.24
N LEU A 9 51.95 -56.43 20.39
CA LEU A 9 50.71 -56.04 21.08
C LEU A 9 49.94 -55.05 20.21
N PHE A 10 48.74 -55.42 19.79
CA PHE A 10 47.77 -54.48 19.23
C PHE A 10 47.17 -53.63 20.35
N ARG A 11 47.60 -52.36 20.40
CA ARG A 11 46.94 -51.31 21.18
C ARG A 11 45.69 -50.91 20.38
N PHE A 12 44.50 -51.28 20.86
CA PHE A 12 43.26 -50.71 20.33
C PHE A 12 43.29 -49.21 20.62
N CYS A 13 43.53 -48.41 19.57
CA CYS A 13 43.21 -46.99 19.59
C CYS A 13 41.69 -46.92 19.65
N LEU A 14 41.13 -46.57 20.82
CA LEU A 14 39.76 -46.09 20.89
C LEU A 14 39.70 -44.90 19.95
N SER A 15 39.05 -45.07 18.79
CA SER A 15 38.66 -43.93 17.97
C SER A 15 37.87 -43.02 18.89
N GLU A 16 38.33 -41.78 19.07
CA GLU A 16 37.60 -40.75 19.80
C GLU A 16 36.17 -40.76 19.26
N ILE A 17 35.23 -41.21 20.09
CA ILE A 17 33.83 -41.10 19.77
C ILE A 17 33.60 -39.59 19.64
N PRO A 18 33.21 -39.08 18.46
CA PRO A 18 33.01 -37.65 18.29
C PRO A 18 32.01 -37.19 19.35
N MET A 19 32.50 -36.35 20.26
CA MET A 19 31.71 -35.85 21.37
C MET A 19 30.63 -34.90 20.82
N PRO A 20 29.41 -34.94 21.37
CA PRO A 20 28.32 -34.13 20.84
C PRO A 20 28.59 -32.64 21.06
N VAL A 21 28.56 -31.88 19.96
CA VAL A 21 28.65 -30.41 19.94
C VAL A 21 27.42 -29.88 19.21
N LEU A 22 26.75 -28.89 19.78
CA LEU A 22 25.72 -28.11 19.11
C LEU A 22 26.30 -26.73 18.84
N ASP A 23 26.37 -26.35 17.57
CA ASP A 23 26.95 -25.08 17.16
C ASP A 23 26.03 -24.34 16.22
N ILE A 24 25.52 -23.20 16.68
CA ILE A 24 24.57 -22.36 15.97
C ILE A 24 25.33 -21.14 15.46
N VAL A 25 25.62 -21.16 14.16
CA VAL A 25 26.38 -20.11 13.46
C VAL A 25 25.53 -19.22 12.56
N THR A 26 24.31 -19.66 12.26
CA THR A 26 23.33 -18.93 11.46
C THR A 26 22.00 -18.93 12.19
N MET A 27 21.31 -17.80 12.18
CA MET A 27 20.02 -17.64 12.86
C MET A 27 19.01 -16.96 11.95
N ARG A 28 17.76 -17.41 12.04
CA ARG A 28 16.63 -16.92 11.26
C ARG A 28 15.40 -16.78 12.15
N GLY A 29 14.33 -16.20 11.59
CA GLY A 29 13.04 -16.09 12.26
C GLY A 29 12.32 -17.43 12.39
N THR A 30 11.01 -17.36 12.59
CA THR A 30 10.17 -18.51 12.91
C THR A 30 9.48 -19.12 11.69
N MET A 31 9.21 -20.42 11.77
CA MET A 31 8.33 -21.16 10.86
C MET A 31 7.31 -21.98 11.67
N PRO A 32 6.24 -21.35 12.20
CA PRO A 32 5.31 -22.00 13.14
C PRO A 32 4.61 -23.27 12.62
N ARG A 33 4.57 -23.49 11.30
CA ARG A 33 3.98 -24.69 10.69
C ARG A 33 4.70 -25.98 11.07
N VAL A 34 6.01 -25.92 11.25
CA VAL A 34 6.85 -27.10 11.44
C VAL A 34 7.04 -27.35 12.94
N GLU A 35 6.93 -28.62 13.35
CA GLU A 35 7.18 -29.01 14.73
C GLU A 35 8.58 -28.58 15.20
N PRO A 36 8.76 -28.09 16.44
CA PRO A 36 10.02 -27.50 16.90
C PRO A 36 11.27 -28.35 16.70
N HIS A 37 11.16 -29.68 16.69
CA HIS A 37 12.29 -30.59 16.51
C HIS A 37 12.61 -30.91 15.05
N LEU A 38 11.70 -30.59 14.12
CA LEU A 38 11.84 -30.79 12.67
C LEU A 38 12.29 -29.53 11.92
N LEU A 39 12.35 -28.38 12.61
CA LEU A 39 12.89 -27.14 12.06
C LEU A 39 14.34 -27.33 11.59
N SER A 40 14.77 -26.59 10.55
CA SER A 40 16.19 -26.47 10.22
C SER A 40 16.96 -25.82 11.38
N ASP A 41 18.26 -26.09 11.48
CA ASP A 41 19.08 -25.73 12.65
C ASP A 41 19.18 -24.23 12.89
N GLU A 42 19.04 -23.42 11.84
CA GLU A 42 19.04 -21.97 11.87
C GLU A 42 17.68 -21.34 12.22
N VAL A 43 16.58 -22.10 12.17
CA VAL A 43 15.22 -21.57 12.32
C VAL A 43 14.78 -21.58 13.78
N ALA A 44 14.18 -20.47 14.21
CA ALA A 44 13.77 -20.28 15.58
C ALA A 44 12.36 -20.82 15.86
N VAL A 45 12.12 -21.18 17.11
CA VAL A 45 10.76 -21.37 17.66
C VAL A 45 10.17 -20.03 18.10
N ILE A 46 11.02 -19.11 18.57
CA ILE A 46 10.63 -17.73 18.92
C ILE A 46 11.67 -16.79 18.33
N ALA A 47 11.23 -15.76 17.63
CA ALA A 47 12.05 -14.63 17.21
C ALA A 47 11.23 -13.37 17.39
N ARG A 48 11.55 -12.57 18.40
CA ARG A 48 10.79 -11.38 18.80
C ARG A 48 11.71 -10.19 18.96
N ASP A 49 11.29 -9.07 18.40
CA ASP A 49 12.00 -7.79 18.42
C ASP A 49 13.47 -7.91 17.95
N CYS A 50 13.70 -8.73 16.92
CA CYS A 50 15.02 -8.95 16.34
C CYS A 50 15.02 -8.92 14.80
N HIS A 51 16.18 -8.65 14.21
CA HIS A 51 16.45 -8.78 12.78
C HIS A 51 17.72 -9.60 12.54
N PHE A 52 17.91 -10.04 11.28
CA PHE A 52 19.00 -10.94 10.87
C PHE A 52 19.75 -10.42 9.64
N ASP A 53 19.78 -9.10 9.45
CA ASP A 53 20.29 -8.49 8.21
C ASP A 53 21.79 -8.78 7.96
N HIS A 54 22.52 -9.17 9.01
CA HIS A 54 23.93 -9.61 8.95
C HIS A 54 24.13 -11.11 9.24
N GLY A 55 23.05 -11.91 9.21
CA GLY A 55 23.09 -13.36 9.50
C GLY A 55 23.23 -13.71 10.98
N VAL A 56 23.20 -12.72 11.87
CA VAL A 56 23.29 -12.84 13.33
C VAL A 56 22.03 -12.29 13.99
N ILE A 57 21.79 -12.61 15.26
CA ILE A 57 20.64 -12.07 15.99
C ILE A 57 20.98 -10.65 16.43
N SER A 58 20.24 -9.66 15.92
CA SER A 58 20.39 -8.26 16.34
C SER A 58 19.05 -7.74 16.90
N PRO A 59 19.06 -6.95 17.99
CA PRO A 59 17.83 -6.31 18.48
C PRO A 59 17.30 -5.32 17.46
N LEU A 60 15.98 -5.17 17.37
CA LEU A 60 15.40 -4.05 16.64
C LEU A 60 15.68 -2.74 17.38
N GLU A 61 15.93 -1.69 16.62
CA GLU A 61 16.17 -0.34 17.12
C GLU A 61 14.87 0.30 17.62
N ASP A 62 15.00 1.17 18.63
CA ASP A 62 13.91 1.97 19.15
C ASP A 62 13.41 3.03 18.16
N ASP A 63 12.20 3.54 18.41
CA ASP A 63 11.61 4.55 17.55
C ASP A 63 12.12 5.94 17.94
N ALA A 64 12.54 6.73 16.95
CA ALA A 64 12.96 8.11 17.17
C ALA A 64 11.78 9.08 17.03
N SER A 65 11.76 10.16 17.80
CA SER A 65 10.78 11.23 17.59
C SER A 65 10.99 11.91 16.24
N ALA A 66 9.92 12.06 15.46
CA ALA A 66 9.94 12.86 14.23
C ALA A 66 9.81 14.37 14.51
N GLY A 67 9.68 14.77 15.78
CA GLY A 67 9.49 16.17 16.18
C GLY A 67 8.12 16.75 15.81
N VAL A 68 7.15 15.90 15.45
CA VAL A 68 5.81 16.31 15.02
C VAL A 68 4.75 15.76 15.97
N GLU A 69 3.90 16.66 16.47
CA GLU A 69 2.66 16.31 17.16
C GLU A 69 1.48 16.53 16.22
N LEU A 70 0.75 15.45 15.92
CA LEU A 70 -0.44 15.47 15.09
C LEU A 70 -1.62 16.07 15.88
N PRO A 71 -2.54 16.76 15.20
CA PRO A 71 -3.65 17.41 15.89
C PRO A 71 -4.73 16.40 16.35
N ILE A 72 -4.72 15.18 15.82
CA ILE A 72 -5.63 14.08 16.13
C ILE A 72 -4.86 12.77 16.25
N VAL A 73 -5.48 11.75 16.86
CA VAL A 73 -5.01 10.35 16.74
C VAL A 73 -5.44 9.82 15.37
N PRO A 74 -4.50 9.50 14.46
CA PRO A 74 -4.83 9.10 13.09
C PRO A 74 -5.18 7.62 12.98
N THR A 75 -6.06 7.30 12.04
CA THR A 75 -6.23 5.95 11.46
C THR A 75 -5.46 5.83 10.13
N THR A 76 -5.39 6.92 9.36
CA THR A 76 -4.62 7.03 8.12
C THR A 76 -3.71 8.26 8.20
N LEU A 77 -2.48 8.11 7.69
CA LEU A 77 -1.50 9.17 7.51
C LEU A 77 -1.14 9.32 6.04
N PHE A 78 -0.80 10.53 5.64
CA PHE A 78 -0.23 10.82 4.34
C PHE A 78 0.79 11.95 4.46
N HIS A 79 2.01 11.71 3.99
CA HIS A 79 3.09 12.70 3.99
C HIS A 79 2.89 13.70 2.86
N TYR A 80 2.87 15.01 3.13
CA TYR A 80 2.62 16.06 2.14
C TYR A 80 3.61 17.22 2.27
N GLY A 81 4.73 17.14 1.54
CA GLY A 81 5.78 18.16 1.61
C GLY A 81 6.32 18.22 3.03
N GLN A 82 6.18 19.38 3.70
CA GLN A 82 6.56 19.55 5.11
C GLN A 82 5.40 19.30 6.10
N HIS A 83 4.27 18.83 5.60
CA HIS A 83 3.05 18.65 6.37
C HIS A 83 2.63 17.19 6.43
N TRP A 84 1.78 16.89 7.42
CA TRP A 84 1.18 15.59 7.62
C TRP A 84 -0.32 15.71 7.51
N PHE A 85 -0.90 14.96 6.58
CA PHE A 85 -2.34 14.78 6.52
C PHE A 85 -2.72 13.60 7.40
N ALA A 86 -3.72 13.81 8.24
CA ALA A 86 -4.15 12.85 9.24
C ALA A 86 -5.67 12.76 9.25
N TRP A 87 -6.20 11.53 9.19
CA TRP A 87 -7.63 11.27 9.28
C TRP A 87 -7.90 10.25 10.38
N ASN A 88 -8.98 10.45 11.14
CA ASN A 88 -9.49 9.50 12.14
C ASN A 88 -10.36 8.39 11.55
N LYS A 89 -10.30 8.21 10.22
CA LYS A 89 -11.00 7.19 9.46
C LYS A 89 -10.07 6.64 8.39
N VAL A 90 -10.46 5.52 7.79
CA VAL A 90 -9.73 4.94 6.67
C VAL A 90 -9.91 5.84 5.46
N VAL A 91 -8.77 6.26 4.91
CA VAL A 91 -8.67 7.07 3.71
C VAL A 91 -7.65 6.43 2.78
N GLU A 92 -7.94 6.41 1.47
CA GLU A 92 -6.97 6.05 0.44
C GLU A 92 -6.62 7.31 -0.34
N ALA A 93 -5.33 7.69 -0.34
CA ALA A 93 -4.87 8.95 -0.91
C ALA A 93 -3.70 8.72 -1.87
N ILE A 94 -3.70 9.48 -2.97
CA ILE A 94 -2.64 9.49 -3.97
C ILE A 94 -2.17 10.92 -4.24
N ARG A 95 -0.90 11.06 -4.63
CA ARG A 95 -0.39 12.30 -5.20
C ARG A 95 -0.93 12.48 -6.62
N SER A 96 -0.84 13.71 -7.13
CA SER A 96 -1.18 14.01 -8.52
C SER A 96 -0.30 13.21 -9.49
N PRO A 97 -0.90 12.55 -10.52
CA PRO A 97 -0.13 11.87 -11.56
C PRO A 97 0.55 12.84 -12.54
N ILE A 98 0.22 14.13 -12.46
CA ILE A 98 0.72 15.17 -13.35
C ILE A 98 2.11 15.60 -12.86
N ALA A 99 3.10 15.51 -13.74
CA ALA A 99 4.44 15.99 -13.46
C ALA A 99 4.43 17.51 -13.19
N GLN A 100 5.16 17.93 -12.15
CA GLN A 100 5.28 19.34 -11.76
C GLN A 100 3.93 20.05 -11.55
N ASP A 101 2.95 19.34 -10.99
CA ASP A 101 1.63 19.91 -10.70
C ASP A 101 1.75 21.20 -9.85
N PRO A 102 1.47 22.39 -10.41
CA PRO A 102 1.73 23.66 -9.73
C PRO A 102 0.85 23.87 -8.49
N TYR A 103 -0.23 23.10 -8.38
CA TYR A 103 -1.17 23.16 -7.25
C TYR A 103 -0.79 22.19 -6.11
N GLY A 104 0.09 21.21 -6.37
CA GLY A 104 0.41 20.14 -5.45
C GLY A 104 -0.82 19.34 -5.01
N ARG A 105 -1.64 18.84 -5.95
CA ARG A 105 -2.90 18.17 -5.62
C ARG A 105 -2.68 16.82 -4.95
N VAL A 106 -3.61 16.50 -4.05
CA VAL A 106 -3.80 15.18 -3.45
C VAL A 106 -5.25 14.77 -3.69
N TYR A 107 -5.43 13.58 -4.25
CA TYR A 107 -6.74 12.98 -4.48
C TYR A 107 -6.95 11.88 -3.45
N TYR A 108 -8.15 11.79 -2.88
CA TYR A 108 -8.41 10.78 -1.87
C TYR A 108 -9.87 10.34 -1.80
N THR A 109 -10.06 9.12 -1.29
CA THR A 109 -11.36 8.50 -1.04
C THR A 109 -11.51 8.11 0.42
N ASP A 110 -12.74 8.21 0.92
CA ASP A 110 -13.10 7.88 2.31
C ASP A 110 -14.43 7.12 2.41
N GLY A 111 -14.95 6.63 1.27
CA GLY A 111 -16.21 5.89 1.18
C GLY A 111 -17.47 6.72 0.99
N GLU A 112 -17.39 8.06 0.95
CA GLU A 112 -18.54 8.92 0.63
C GLU A 112 -18.55 9.31 -0.85
N TYR A 113 -17.49 9.97 -1.28
CA TYR A 113 -17.21 10.35 -2.68
C TYR A 113 -15.75 10.80 -2.77
N PRO A 114 -15.12 10.73 -3.95
CA PRO A 114 -13.75 11.17 -4.12
C PRO A 114 -13.58 12.67 -3.95
N LYS A 115 -12.44 13.06 -3.38
CA LYS A 115 -12.11 14.42 -2.99
C LYS A 115 -10.76 14.82 -3.56
N VAL A 116 -10.61 16.11 -3.83
CA VAL A 116 -9.34 16.74 -4.19
C VAL A 116 -9.03 17.87 -3.23
N THR A 117 -7.78 17.94 -2.80
CA THR A 117 -7.23 19.08 -2.07
C THR A 117 -5.94 19.53 -2.73
N HIS A 118 -5.49 20.73 -2.42
CA HIS A 118 -4.29 21.34 -3.01
C HIS A 118 -3.63 22.28 -2.00
N ALA A 119 -2.37 22.66 -2.26
CA ALA A 119 -1.51 23.32 -1.28
C ALA A 119 -2.16 24.54 -0.59
N GLN A 120 -2.88 25.37 -1.34
CA GLN A 120 -3.48 26.61 -0.84
C GLN A 120 -4.62 26.40 0.15
N ILE A 121 -5.37 25.28 0.04
CA ILE A 121 -6.52 25.00 0.92
C ILE A 121 -6.24 23.89 1.93
N ALA A 122 -5.24 23.05 1.68
CA ALA A 122 -4.95 21.87 2.49
C ALA A 122 -4.19 22.21 3.79
N THR A 123 -3.43 23.31 3.80
CA THR A 123 -2.37 23.55 4.81
C THR A 123 -2.67 24.69 5.78
N GLY A 124 -3.74 25.45 5.56
CA GLY A 124 -4.03 26.68 6.31
C GLY A 124 -4.50 26.46 7.76
N GLY A 125 -5.04 25.28 8.10
CA GLY A 125 -5.56 24.94 9.43
C GLY A 125 -4.67 24.00 10.23
N SER A 126 -5.02 23.77 11.49
CA SER A 126 -4.33 22.81 12.37
C SER A 126 -4.49 21.38 11.87
N ASN A 127 -5.74 20.95 11.66
CA ASN A 127 -6.09 19.70 11.00
C ASN A 127 -5.83 19.80 9.50
N LYS A 128 -5.09 18.84 8.97
CA LYS A 128 -4.73 18.77 7.55
C LYS A 128 -5.16 17.41 6.95
N PRO A 129 -5.69 17.39 5.71
CA PRO A 129 -5.99 18.57 4.89
C PRO A 129 -7.14 19.39 5.50
N THR A 130 -6.99 20.71 5.47
CA THR A 130 -7.93 21.64 6.13
C THR A 130 -9.24 21.77 5.37
N ALA A 131 -9.17 21.87 4.04
CA ALA A 131 -10.33 21.90 3.17
C ALA A 131 -10.10 21.07 1.91
N TRP A 132 -11.18 20.80 1.19
CA TRP A 132 -11.19 19.97 -0.01
C TRP A 132 -12.39 20.35 -0.89
N TYR A 133 -12.32 19.94 -2.16
CA TYR A 133 -13.43 19.97 -3.11
C TYR A 133 -13.81 18.55 -3.51
N ARG A 134 -15.06 18.36 -3.93
CA ARG A 134 -15.49 17.10 -4.56
C ARG A 134 -14.75 16.94 -5.89
N LEU A 135 -14.23 15.74 -6.14
CA LEU A 135 -13.53 15.43 -7.39
C LEU A 135 -14.53 15.26 -8.53
N GLY A 136 -14.14 15.73 -9.72
CA GLY A 136 -14.99 15.73 -10.90
C GLY A 136 -15.88 16.97 -11.01
N ILE A 137 -16.38 17.20 -12.21
CA ILE A 137 -17.22 18.35 -12.56
C ILE A 137 -18.58 17.84 -13.05
N PRO A 138 -19.70 18.27 -12.45
CA PRO A 138 -21.02 17.87 -12.91
C PRO A 138 -21.36 18.50 -14.26
N ALA A 139 -22.19 17.82 -15.06
CA ALA A 139 -22.83 18.43 -16.21
C ALA A 139 -23.79 19.56 -15.75
N PRO A 140 -23.92 20.66 -16.51
CA PRO A 140 -25.04 21.57 -16.35
C PRO A 140 -26.39 20.84 -16.43
N GLY A 141 -27.24 21.03 -15.42
CA GLY A 141 -28.54 20.35 -15.35
C GLY A 141 -29.68 21.06 -16.07
N VAL A 142 -29.45 22.29 -16.55
CA VAL A 142 -30.44 23.13 -17.21
C VAL A 142 -29.89 23.51 -18.59
N PRO A 143 -30.64 23.32 -19.69
CA PRO A 143 -30.17 23.70 -21.02
C PRO A 143 -29.98 25.22 -21.11
N VAL A 144 -29.10 25.65 -22.00
CA VAL A 144 -28.95 27.06 -22.33
C VAL A 144 -30.29 27.62 -22.83
N GLY A 145 -30.80 28.65 -22.15
CA GLY A 145 -32.06 29.29 -22.52
C GLY A 145 -31.86 30.18 -23.75
N ILE A 146 -32.76 30.09 -24.72
CA ILE A 146 -32.72 30.92 -25.92
C ILE A 146 -33.61 32.16 -25.71
N GLY A 147 -33.01 33.34 -25.84
CA GLY A 147 -33.66 34.64 -25.78
C GLY A 147 -33.95 35.20 -27.17
N ALA A 148 -33.88 36.53 -27.29
CA ALA A 148 -34.14 37.22 -28.56
C ALA A 148 -33.06 36.90 -29.61
N ILE A 149 -33.51 36.69 -30.85
CA ILE A 149 -32.67 36.64 -32.05
C ILE A 149 -32.75 38.01 -32.71
N THR A 150 -31.61 38.69 -32.88
CA THR A 150 -31.56 40.06 -33.42
C THR A 150 -30.77 40.07 -34.72
N PRO A 151 -31.42 40.31 -35.88
CA PRO A 151 -30.75 40.38 -37.17
C PRO A 151 -29.89 41.66 -37.29
N PRO A 152 -28.87 41.66 -38.17
CA PRO A 152 -28.10 42.86 -38.47
C PRO A 152 -29.01 43.95 -39.06
N VAL A 153 -28.65 45.22 -38.83
CA VAL A 153 -29.42 46.37 -39.32
C VAL A 153 -29.52 46.32 -40.84
N GLY A 154 -30.75 46.31 -41.37
CA GLY A 154 -31.01 46.24 -42.82
C GLY A 154 -30.98 44.82 -43.39
N GLY A 155 -30.82 43.78 -42.56
CA GLY A 155 -30.96 42.39 -42.99
C GLY A 155 -32.39 42.07 -43.43
N VAL A 156 -32.51 41.34 -44.53
CA VAL A 156 -33.77 40.82 -45.07
C VAL A 156 -33.60 39.32 -45.20
N ASP A 157 -34.62 38.56 -44.83
CA ASP A 157 -34.71 37.12 -45.09
C ASP A 157 -35.15 36.95 -46.55
N ASP A 158 -34.18 36.79 -47.45
CA ASP A 158 -34.39 36.72 -48.90
C ASP A 158 -33.87 35.44 -49.57
N ASP A 159 -33.12 34.59 -48.85
CA ASP A 159 -32.55 33.33 -49.37
C ASP A 159 -32.63 32.18 -48.36
N LEU A 160 -33.64 31.31 -48.50
CA LEU A 160 -33.80 30.10 -47.68
C LEU A 160 -32.60 29.12 -47.71
N THR A 161 -31.64 29.30 -48.63
CA THR A 161 -30.44 28.45 -48.71
C THR A 161 -29.33 28.88 -47.77
N ASP A 162 -29.43 30.08 -47.17
CA ASP A 162 -28.48 30.57 -46.16
C ASP A 162 -28.98 30.41 -44.70
N ASP A 163 -30.19 29.89 -44.53
CA ASP A 163 -30.78 29.54 -43.23
C ASP A 163 -29.89 28.58 -42.44
N GLU A 164 -29.56 28.96 -41.21
CA GLU A 164 -28.78 28.14 -40.29
C GLU A 164 -29.63 27.65 -39.12
N THR A 165 -29.47 26.37 -38.78
CA THR A 165 -30.01 25.82 -37.52
C THR A 165 -28.90 25.67 -36.50
N ARG A 166 -29.05 26.33 -35.34
CA ARG A 166 -28.10 26.28 -34.23
C ARG A 166 -28.71 25.61 -33.00
N PHE A 167 -27.87 24.88 -32.29
CA PHE A 167 -28.08 24.40 -30.92
C PHE A 167 -26.90 24.84 -30.06
N TYR A 168 -27.16 25.11 -28.79
CA TYR A 168 -26.14 25.51 -27.82
C TYR A 168 -26.08 24.50 -26.68
N VAL A 169 -24.87 24.22 -26.21
CA VAL A 169 -24.62 23.50 -24.94
C VAL A 169 -23.66 24.33 -24.11
N ASP A 170 -23.69 24.15 -22.78
CA ASP A 170 -22.63 24.64 -21.91
C ASP A 170 -22.00 23.52 -21.10
N THR A 171 -20.78 23.76 -20.64
CA THR A 171 -20.00 22.93 -19.71
C THR A 171 -19.56 23.79 -18.53
N PHE A 172 -19.25 23.14 -17.41
CA PHE A 172 -18.66 23.81 -16.25
C PHE A 172 -17.14 23.62 -16.19
N VAL A 173 -16.44 24.63 -15.69
CA VAL A 173 -14.98 24.66 -15.60
C VAL A 173 -14.52 25.10 -14.20
N THR A 174 -13.59 24.34 -13.61
CA THR A 174 -13.02 24.64 -12.30
C THR A 174 -12.06 25.83 -12.36
N ALA A 175 -11.72 26.40 -11.19
CA ALA A 175 -10.67 27.42 -11.10
C ALA A 175 -9.31 26.98 -11.70
N MET A 176 -9.08 25.66 -11.82
CA MET A 176 -7.85 25.05 -12.31
C MET A 176 -7.92 24.71 -13.81
N GLY A 177 -9.03 25.03 -14.49
CA GLY A 177 -9.21 24.82 -15.92
C GLY A 177 -9.69 23.42 -16.32
N GLU A 178 -10.14 22.60 -15.35
CA GLU A 178 -10.71 21.28 -15.61
C GLU A 178 -12.15 21.42 -16.06
N GLU A 179 -12.52 20.77 -17.16
CA GLU A 179 -13.83 20.90 -17.81
C GLU A 179 -14.64 19.60 -17.70
N GLY A 180 -15.90 19.74 -17.30
CA GLY A 180 -16.85 18.64 -17.21
C GLY A 180 -17.56 18.33 -18.54
N PRO A 181 -18.52 17.37 -18.51
CA PRO A 181 -19.32 17.02 -19.67
C PRO A 181 -20.37 18.11 -19.97
N PRO A 182 -20.85 18.19 -21.23
CA PRO A 182 -21.87 19.15 -21.61
C PRO A 182 -23.21 18.87 -20.93
N GLY A 183 -23.96 19.94 -20.70
CA GLY A 183 -25.36 19.87 -20.34
C GLY A 183 -26.24 19.49 -21.53
N PRO A 184 -27.57 19.43 -21.32
CA PRO A 184 -28.52 19.21 -22.41
C PRO A 184 -28.47 20.34 -23.43
N ALA A 185 -28.65 20.00 -24.71
CA ALA A 185 -28.75 20.98 -25.79
C ALA A 185 -29.93 21.93 -25.59
N SER A 186 -29.76 23.18 -26.03
CA SER A 186 -30.80 24.20 -26.07
C SER A 186 -31.96 23.81 -26.98
N GLY A 187 -33.03 24.62 -26.93
CA GLY A 187 -34.04 24.61 -27.99
C GLY A 187 -33.41 24.96 -29.35
N LYS A 188 -34.07 24.50 -30.44
CA LYS A 188 -33.67 24.80 -31.82
C LYS A 188 -33.69 26.32 -32.04
N VAL A 189 -32.59 26.85 -32.57
CA VAL A 189 -32.49 28.25 -33.01
C VAL A 189 -32.45 28.28 -34.53
N ASN A 190 -33.41 28.96 -35.16
CA ASN A 190 -33.40 29.18 -36.61
C ASN A 190 -32.86 30.58 -36.89
N ILE A 191 -31.80 30.67 -37.69
CA ILE A 191 -31.22 31.92 -38.16
C ILE A 191 -31.60 32.06 -39.63
N GLY A 192 -32.63 32.85 -39.93
CA GLY A 192 -33.05 33.14 -41.30
C GLY A 192 -32.39 34.38 -41.92
N ILE A 193 -31.50 35.05 -41.17
CA ILE A 193 -30.70 36.16 -41.69
C ILE A 193 -29.27 35.93 -41.19
N PRO A 194 -28.30 35.63 -42.07
CA PRO A 194 -26.91 35.44 -41.68
C PRO A 194 -26.35 36.62 -40.88
N GLY A 195 -25.54 36.31 -39.87
CA GLY A 195 -25.00 37.31 -38.94
C GLY A 195 -25.96 37.76 -37.85
N SER A 196 -27.16 37.16 -37.73
CA SER A 196 -28.03 37.39 -36.58
C SER A 196 -27.36 36.98 -35.27
N SER A 197 -27.58 37.81 -34.25
CA SER A 197 -27.12 37.55 -32.89
C SER A 197 -28.17 36.80 -32.07
N VAL A 198 -27.73 35.98 -31.12
CA VAL A 198 -28.60 35.15 -30.28
C VAL A 198 -28.35 35.47 -28.81
N ALA A 199 -29.36 35.97 -28.10
CA ALA A 199 -29.28 36.12 -26.65
C ALA A 199 -29.44 34.75 -25.97
N LEU A 200 -28.53 34.43 -25.06
CA LEU A 200 -28.48 33.20 -24.28
C LEU A 200 -28.71 33.54 -22.80
N MET A 201 -29.55 32.74 -22.14
CA MET A 201 -29.82 32.80 -20.70
C MET A 201 -29.17 31.60 -20.02
N LEU A 202 -28.39 31.86 -18.98
CA LEU A 202 -27.44 30.91 -18.40
C LEU A 202 -27.80 30.65 -16.94
N SER A 203 -27.89 29.38 -16.57
CA SER A 203 -28.22 28.98 -15.19
C SER A 203 -26.94 28.64 -14.41
N PRO A 204 -26.80 29.04 -13.13
CA PRO A 204 -25.68 28.60 -12.30
C PRO A 204 -25.78 27.09 -11.98
N PRO A 205 -24.69 26.46 -11.51
CA PRO A 205 -24.71 25.08 -11.02
C PRO A 205 -25.70 24.93 -9.86
N THR A 206 -26.41 23.81 -9.81
CA THR A 206 -27.35 23.49 -8.72
C THR A 206 -26.64 23.31 -7.38
N THR A 207 -25.42 22.77 -7.40
CA THR A 207 -24.55 22.62 -6.24
C THR A 207 -23.12 23.01 -6.60
N GLN A 208 -22.42 23.69 -5.68
CA GLN A 208 -21.06 24.17 -5.87
C GLN A 208 -20.09 23.48 -4.90
N ASN A 209 -19.70 22.25 -5.22
CA ASN A 209 -18.76 21.47 -4.40
C ASN A 209 -17.41 21.23 -5.09
N SER A 210 -17.28 21.56 -6.38
CA SER A 210 -16.13 21.26 -7.23
C SER A 210 -15.30 22.48 -7.63
N ASN A 211 -15.47 23.61 -6.93
CA ASN A 211 -14.76 24.88 -7.22
C ASN A 211 -14.95 25.36 -8.67
N ILE A 212 -16.18 25.29 -9.18
CA ILE A 212 -16.55 25.74 -10.53
C ILE A 212 -16.55 27.27 -10.54
N THR A 213 -15.72 27.88 -11.38
CA THR A 213 -15.60 29.35 -11.46
C THR A 213 -15.99 29.91 -12.82
N LYS A 214 -16.04 29.06 -13.84
CA LYS A 214 -16.34 29.42 -15.21
C LYS A 214 -17.27 28.41 -15.87
N ARG A 215 -17.80 28.79 -17.03
CA ARG A 215 -18.51 27.92 -17.96
C ARG A 215 -17.98 28.14 -19.38
N ARG A 216 -18.08 27.14 -20.24
CA ARG A 216 -17.83 27.29 -21.68
C ARG A 216 -19.13 27.04 -22.44
N ILE A 217 -19.42 27.88 -23.42
CA ILE A 217 -20.60 27.77 -24.28
C ILE A 217 -20.14 27.28 -25.64
N TYR A 218 -20.81 26.26 -26.17
CA TYR A 218 -20.55 25.72 -27.50
C TYR A 218 -21.80 25.82 -28.37
N ARG A 219 -21.59 25.88 -29.68
CA ARG A 219 -22.63 25.96 -30.71
C ARG A 219 -22.43 24.89 -31.75
N SER A 220 -23.52 24.26 -32.18
CA SER A 220 -23.50 23.28 -33.26
C SER A 220 -23.16 23.94 -34.59
N VAL A 221 -22.33 23.29 -35.40
CA VAL A 221 -21.99 23.75 -36.76
C VAL A 221 -22.31 22.63 -37.74
N SER A 222 -23.10 22.91 -38.77
CA SER A 222 -23.47 21.93 -39.79
C SER A 222 -22.42 21.91 -40.91
N GLY A 223 -21.34 21.15 -40.72
CA GLY A 223 -20.32 20.91 -41.75
C GLY A 223 -19.92 19.44 -41.81
N GLY A 224 -20.08 18.78 -42.97
CA GLY A 224 -19.41 17.50 -43.27
C GLY A 224 -20.10 16.19 -42.82
N GLY A 225 -21.34 16.22 -42.32
CA GLY A 225 -22.15 15.01 -42.08
C GLY A 225 -22.29 14.55 -40.63
N LEU A 226 -21.61 15.20 -39.68
CA LEU A 226 -21.90 15.14 -38.25
C LEU A 226 -21.89 16.58 -37.70
N ALA A 227 -22.83 16.92 -36.82
CA ALA A 227 -22.85 18.24 -36.19
C ALA A 227 -21.90 18.22 -34.99
N ASP A 228 -20.78 18.92 -35.11
CA ASP A 228 -19.84 19.16 -33.99
C ASP A 228 -20.22 20.45 -33.25
N TYR A 229 -19.90 20.49 -31.96
CA TYR A 229 -20.06 21.69 -31.11
C TYR A 229 -18.73 22.42 -30.99
N LEU A 230 -18.67 23.68 -31.47
CA LEU A 230 -17.47 24.51 -31.39
C LEU A 230 -17.62 25.63 -30.33
N LEU A 231 -16.53 25.98 -29.67
CA LEU A 231 -16.49 26.93 -28.56
C LEU A 231 -16.88 28.36 -29.00
N VAL A 232 -17.94 28.90 -28.41
CA VAL A 232 -18.40 30.28 -28.59
C VAL A 232 -17.76 31.21 -27.57
N ALA A 233 -17.76 30.85 -26.29
CA ALA A 233 -17.26 31.74 -25.24
C ALA A 233 -16.90 30.98 -23.96
N GLU A 234 -15.93 31.52 -23.21
CA GLU A 234 -15.68 31.16 -21.81
C GLU A 234 -16.12 32.34 -20.92
N LEU A 235 -17.01 32.07 -19.97
CA LEU A 235 -17.64 33.11 -19.15
C LEU A 235 -17.48 32.81 -17.65
N PRO A 236 -17.40 33.82 -16.79
CA PRO A 236 -17.52 33.63 -15.34
C PRO A 236 -18.83 32.92 -14.98
N ILE A 237 -18.81 32.02 -13.98
CA ILE A 237 -19.98 31.20 -13.65
C ILE A 237 -21.21 32.03 -13.22
N ALA A 238 -20.97 33.22 -12.64
CA ALA A 238 -22.00 34.15 -12.19
C ALA A 238 -22.68 34.93 -13.32
N GLN A 239 -22.15 34.90 -14.55
CA GLN A 239 -22.76 35.57 -15.68
C GLN A 239 -24.05 34.83 -16.10
N ALA A 240 -25.18 35.52 -16.00
CA ALA A 240 -26.51 34.95 -16.24
C ALA A 240 -26.99 35.09 -17.69
N SER A 241 -26.31 35.89 -18.52
CA SER A 241 -26.69 36.09 -19.92
C SER A 241 -25.49 36.36 -20.81
N PHE A 242 -25.57 35.99 -22.08
CA PHE A 242 -24.56 36.25 -23.09
C PHE A 242 -25.22 36.47 -24.44
N VAL A 243 -24.69 37.35 -25.29
CA VAL A 243 -25.19 37.52 -26.65
C VAL A 243 -24.13 36.98 -27.61
N ASP A 244 -24.46 35.90 -28.32
CA ASP A 244 -23.61 35.33 -29.34
C ASP A 244 -23.73 36.16 -30.63
N THR A 245 -22.63 36.80 -31.01
CA THR A 245 -22.50 37.57 -32.25
C THR A 245 -21.44 36.97 -33.18
N ARG A 246 -20.92 35.77 -32.88
CA ARG A 246 -19.77 35.19 -33.59
C ARG A 246 -20.19 34.52 -34.90
N VAL A 247 -19.39 34.74 -35.94
CA VAL A 247 -19.50 33.96 -37.19
C VAL A 247 -18.78 32.63 -37.06
N ASP A 248 -19.09 31.65 -37.91
CA ASP A 248 -18.55 30.29 -37.80
C ASP A 248 -17.02 30.21 -37.82
N GLY A 249 -16.37 31.09 -38.61
CA GLY A 249 -14.90 31.18 -38.66
C GLY A 249 -14.24 31.73 -37.38
N GLU A 250 -15.02 32.24 -36.42
CA GLU A 250 -14.54 32.78 -35.13
C GLU A 250 -14.80 31.82 -33.96
N LEU A 251 -15.38 30.65 -34.24
CA LEU A 251 -15.57 29.62 -33.24
C LEU A 251 -14.24 28.95 -32.89
N GLY A 252 -14.10 28.59 -31.62
CA GLY A 252 -12.89 27.99 -31.08
C GLY A 252 -12.85 26.47 -31.27
N ALA A 253 -12.17 25.80 -30.34
CA ALA A 253 -11.99 24.36 -30.36
C ALA A 253 -13.31 23.59 -30.28
N VAL A 254 -13.29 22.36 -30.81
CA VAL A 254 -14.38 21.41 -30.69
C VAL A 254 -14.52 20.92 -29.25
N LEU A 255 -15.74 20.64 -28.83
CA LEU A 255 -16.04 20.00 -27.55
C LEU A 255 -15.51 18.56 -27.54
N GLU A 256 -14.66 18.21 -26.58
CA GLU A 256 -14.08 16.86 -26.46
C GLU A 256 -14.47 16.13 -25.15
N THR A 257 -15.09 16.84 -24.19
CA THR A 257 -15.29 16.37 -22.82
C THR A 257 -16.61 15.62 -22.59
N TYR A 258 -17.26 15.12 -23.66
CA TYR A 258 -18.58 14.46 -23.59
C TYR A 258 -18.67 13.38 -22.50
N ASP A 259 -17.60 12.57 -22.38
CA ASP A 259 -17.55 11.44 -21.47
C ASP A 259 -16.81 11.74 -20.15
N TYR A 260 -16.44 12.99 -19.86
CA TYR A 260 -15.66 13.36 -18.68
C TYR A 260 -16.51 13.37 -17.41
N THR A 261 -17.22 12.27 -17.17
CA THR A 261 -18.14 12.09 -16.06
C THR A 261 -17.43 12.13 -14.72
N MET A 262 -18.14 12.61 -13.70
CA MET A 262 -17.65 12.58 -12.33
C MET A 262 -17.41 11.14 -11.86
N PRO A 263 -16.45 10.92 -10.94
CA PRO A 263 -16.36 9.63 -10.29
C PRO A 263 -17.63 9.34 -9.48
N PRO A 264 -18.02 8.06 -9.36
CA PRO A 264 -19.22 7.68 -8.63
C PRO A 264 -19.11 7.93 -7.12
N ASP A 265 -20.27 8.12 -6.50
CA ASP A 265 -20.38 8.15 -5.04
C ASP A 265 -20.06 6.77 -4.45
N GLY A 266 -19.57 6.76 -3.22
CA GLY A 266 -19.13 5.55 -2.54
C GLY A 266 -17.84 4.95 -3.08
N MET A 267 -17.17 5.59 -4.05
CA MET A 267 -15.90 5.11 -4.58
C MET A 267 -14.79 5.12 -3.51
N ARG A 268 -14.01 4.04 -3.49
CA ARG A 268 -12.89 3.79 -2.58
C ARG A 268 -11.66 3.27 -3.32
N GLY A 269 -10.55 3.17 -2.59
CA GLY A 269 -9.37 2.48 -3.07
C GLY A 269 -8.60 3.22 -4.15
N MET A 270 -8.65 4.56 -4.14
CA MET A 270 -7.96 5.38 -5.14
C MET A 270 -6.49 4.93 -5.28
N CYS A 271 -6.10 4.52 -6.49
CA CYS A 271 -4.79 3.96 -6.78
C CYS A 271 -4.27 4.50 -8.12
N GLN A 272 -3.01 4.90 -8.17
CA GLN A 272 -2.37 5.39 -9.39
C GLN A 272 -1.62 4.25 -10.09
N MET A 273 -1.79 4.12 -11.40
CA MET A 273 -1.03 3.23 -12.27
C MET A 273 0.10 3.99 -12.99
N ALA A 274 1.15 3.29 -13.41
CA ALA A 274 2.36 3.90 -13.96
C ALA A 274 2.15 4.68 -15.28
N ASN A 275 1.05 4.44 -15.99
CA ASN A 275 0.69 5.14 -17.22
C ASN A 275 -0.17 6.40 -16.98
N GLY A 276 -0.28 6.87 -15.73
CA GLY A 276 -1.01 8.09 -15.37
C GLY A 276 -2.52 7.89 -15.18
N MET A 277 -3.03 6.67 -15.39
CA MET A 277 -4.42 6.33 -15.05
C MET A 277 -4.56 6.18 -13.53
N CYS A 278 -5.71 6.57 -13.02
CA CYS A 278 -6.13 6.25 -11.66
C CYS A 278 -7.27 5.24 -11.71
N ALA A 279 -7.26 4.32 -10.75
CA ALA A 279 -8.29 3.33 -10.54
C ALA A 279 -8.99 3.56 -9.20
N GLY A 280 -10.26 3.21 -9.13
CA GLY A 280 -11.07 3.22 -7.93
C GLY A 280 -12.17 2.17 -8.04
N PHE A 281 -12.83 1.83 -6.95
CA PHE A 281 -13.90 0.83 -6.97
C PHE A 281 -15.09 1.23 -6.11
N ALA A 282 -16.27 0.76 -6.50
CA ALA A 282 -17.49 0.83 -5.69
C ALA A 282 -18.23 -0.51 -5.83
N GLY A 283 -18.51 -1.19 -4.72
CA GLY A 283 -19.06 -2.55 -4.75
C GLY A 283 -18.15 -3.51 -5.52
N ASN A 284 -18.67 -4.15 -6.56
CA ASN A 284 -17.93 -5.05 -7.45
C ASN A 284 -17.48 -4.40 -8.77
N SER A 285 -17.69 -3.09 -8.93
CA SER A 285 -17.31 -2.33 -10.13
C SER A 285 -15.98 -1.62 -9.93
N LEU A 286 -15.10 -1.77 -10.92
CA LEU A 286 -13.84 -1.04 -11.05
C LEU A 286 -14.04 0.11 -12.04
N TYR A 287 -13.58 1.30 -11.66
CA TYR A 287 -13.61 2.51 -12.45
C TYR A 287 -12.18 2.94 -12.78
N LEU A 288 -12.00 3.52 -13.96
CA LEU A 288 -10.74 4.04 -14.46
C LEU A 288 -10.95 5.47 -14.96
N CYS A 289 -10.01 6.36 -14.66
CA CYS A 289 -10.03 7.72 -15.17
C CYS A 289 -9.29 7.84 -16.51
N GLU A 290 -9.53 8.94 -17.22
CA GLU A 290 -8.68 9.35 -18.34
C GLU A 290 -7.23 9.55 -17.86
N PRO A 291 -6.20 9.17 -18.64
CA PRO A 291 -4.81 9.30 -18.23
C PRO A 291 -4.47 10.74 -17.88
N TYR A 292 -3.82 10.95 -16.72
CA TYR A 292 -3.43 12.26 -16.19
C TYR A 292 -4.59 13.22 -15.91
N LEU A 293 -5.84 12.76 -15.99
CA LEU A 293 -7.04 13.55 -15.68
C LEU A 293 -7.87 12.86 -14.59
N PRO A 294 -7.43 12.85 -13.31
CA PRO A 294 -8.15 12.17 -12.22
C PRO A 294 -9.55 12.71 -11.93
N TYR A 295 -10.00 13.78 -12.60
CA TYR A 295 -11.35 14.31 -12.47
C TYR A 295 -12.35 13.68 -13.47
N ALA A 296 -11.87 12.98 -14.50
CA ALA A 296 -12.70 12.43 -15.58
C ALA A 296 -12.73 10.90 -15.54
N TRP A 297 -13.90 10.32 -15.21
CA TRP A 297 -14.11 8.88 -15.02
C TRP A 297 -15.18 8.33 -15.97
N PRO A 298 -14.90 8.20 -17.29
CA PRO A 298 -15.88 7.71 -18.26
C PRO A 298 -16.46 6.34 -17.90
N GLU A 299 -17.79 6.25 -17.93
CA GLU A 299 -18.51 5.00 -17.61
C GLU A 299 -18.16 3.85 -18.56
N LYS A 300 -17.74 4.16 -19.79
CA LYS A 300 -17.29 3.17 -20.79
C LYS A 300 -16.05 2.38 -20.36
N TYR A 301 -15.27 2.87 -19.40
CA TYR A 301 -14.11 2.17 -18.85
C TYR A 301 -14.44 1.30 -17.62
N ARG A 302 -15.71 1.26 -17.20
CA ARG A 302 -16.13 0.49 -16.04
C ARG A 302 -15.99 -1.01 -16.31
N LEU A 303 -15.24 -1.68 -15.45
CA LEU A 303 -15.09 -3.14 -15.43
C LEU A 303 -15.81 -3.72 -14.21
N THR A 304 -16.15 -5.00 -14.24
CA THR A 304 -16.91 -5.65 -13.16
C THR A 304 -16.26 -6.96 -12.75
N THR A 305 -16.28 -7.23 -11.46
CA THR A 305 -15.83 -8.48 -10.85
C THR A 305 -17.01 -9.28 -10.32
N GLU A 306 -16.82 -10.59 -10.11
CA GLU A 306 -17.88 -11.48 -9.62
C GLU A 306 -18.26 -11.20 -8.16
N HIS A 307 -17.31 -10.73 -7.35
CA HIS A 307 -17.48 -10.48 -5.93
C HIS A 307 -17.08 -9.04 -5.61
N ASP A 308 -17.67 -8.45 -4.56
CA ASP A 308 -17.30 -7.11 -4.12
C ASP A 308 -15.79 -6.95 -3.93
N ILE A 309 -15.28 -5.82 -4.43
CA ILE A 309 -13.87 -5.44 -4.29
C ILE A 309 -13.64 -4.93 -2.87
N VAL A 310 -12.52 -5.37 -2.27
CA VAL A 310 -12.11 -5.02 -0.91
C VAL A 310 -10.95 -4.03 -0.94
N ALA A 311 -9.98 -4.23 -1.83
CA ALA A 311 -8.86 -3.33 -2.04
C ALA A 311 -8.26 -3.53 -3.44
N ILE A 312 -7.57 -2.50 -3.93
CA ILE A 312 -6.81 -2.54 -5.16
C ILE A 312 -5.41 -1.96 -4.93
N ALA A 313 -4.42 -2.46 -5.66
CA ALA A 313 -3.06 -1.95 -5.63
C ALA A 313 -2.41 -2.14 -7.00
N ALA A 314 -1.67 -1.14 -7.45
CA ALA A 314 -0.98 -1.18 -8.74
C ALA A 314 0.46 -1.67 -8.59
N ILE A 315 0.89 -2.43 -9.59
CA ILE A 315 2.27 -2.82 -9.87
C ILE A 315 2.52 -2.40 -11.31
N ASP A 316 3.23 -1.30 -11.50
CA ASP A 316 3.45 -0.69 -12.82
C ASP A 316 2.13 -0.43 -13.58
N THR A 317 1.90 -1.16 -14.68
CA THR A 317 0.69 -1.10 -15.51
C THR A 317 -0.32 -2.20 -15.20
N THR A 318 -0.05 -3.03 -14.19
CA THR A 318 -0.93 -4.09 -13.70
C THR A 318 -1.62 -3.65 -12.42
N LEU A 319 -2.93 -3.76 -12.36
CA LEU A 319 -3.71 -3.55 -11.15
C LEU A 319 -4.09 -4.91 -10.55
N VAL A 320 -3.71 -5.14 -9.30
CA VAL A 320 -4.16 -6.28 -8.51
C VAL A 320 -5.43 -5.89 -7.77
N ILE A 321 -6.46 -6.74 -7.88
CA ILE A 321 -7.79 -6.51 -7.32
C ILE A 321 -8.10 -7.63 -6.33
N GLY A 322 -8.16 -7.28 -5.05
CA GLY A 322 -8.59 -8.18 -3.98
C GLY A 322 -10.10 -8.09 -3.77
N THR A 323 -10.80 -9.20 -3.85
CA THR A 323 -12.27 -9.26 -3.70
C THR A 323 -12.67 -10.12 -2.49
N LYS A 324 -13.97 -10.15 -2.17
CA LYS A 324 -14.55 -11.09 -1.19
C LYS A 324 -14.52 -12.57 -1.65
N GLY A 325 -14.09 -12.85 -2.88
CA GLY A 325 -13.96 -14.19 -3.45
C GLY A 325 -12.60 -14.39 -4.13
N TYR A 326 -12.58 -14.39 -5.46
CA TYR A 326 -11.34 -14.58 -6.24
C TYR A 326 -10.62 -13.26 -6.51
N PRO A 327 -9.28 -13.21 -6.46
CA PRO A 327 -8.54 -12.05 -6.91
C PRO A 327 -8.54 -11.95 -8.44
N TYR A 328 -8.35 -10.72 -8.92
CA TYR A 328 -8.24 -10.40 -10.34
C TYR A 328 -6.98 -9.59 -10.62
N LEU A 329 -6.49 -9.69 -11.86
CA LEU A 329 -5.54 -8.76 -12.45
C LEU A 329 -6.27 -7.92 -13.49
N ALA A 330 -6.00 -6.62 -13.56
CA ALA A 330 -6.40 -5.77 -14.67
C ALA A 330 -5.16 -5.16 -15.32
N GLN A 331 -5.04 -5.29 -16.64
CA GLN A 331 -3.86 -4.87 -17.39
C GLN A 331 -4.26 -4.16 -18.68
N GLY A 332 -3.55 -3.09 -19.01
CA GLY A 332 -3.73 -2.34 -20.24
C GLY A 332 -2.83 -1.11 -20.30
N VAL A 333 -2.65 -0.57 -21.50
CA VAL A 333 -1.83 0.64 -21.74
C VAL A 333 -2.68 1.91 -21.81
N SER A 334 -3.98 1.77 -22.10
CA SER A 334 -4.99 2.85 -22.05
C SER A 334 -6.26 2.36 -21.36
N PRO A 335 -7.13 3.25 -20.84
CA PRO A 335 -8.33 2.83 -20.11
C PRO A 335 -9.26 1.95 -20.96
N ALA A 336 -9.39 2.28 -22.26
CA ALA A 336 -10.19 1.54 -23.22
C ALA A 336 -9.65 0.13 -23.53
N SER A 337 -8.35 -0.11 -23.32
CA SER A 337 -7.71 -1.39 -23.59
C SER A 337 -7.55 -2.25 -22.33
N VAL A 338 -7.99 -1.79 -21.15
CA VAL A 338 -7.83 -2.56 -19.91
C VAL A 338 -8.76 -3.77 -19.95
N THR A 339 -8.18 -4.94 -19.69
CA THR A 339 -8.92 -6.19 -19.55
C THR A 339 -8.66 -6.81 -18.19
N THR A 340 -9.66 -7.53 -17.66
CA THR A 340 -9.56 -8.23 -16.37
C THR A 340 -9.36 -9.72 -16.56
N GLN A 341 -8.41 -10.29 -15.83
CA GLN A 341 -8.17 -11.73 -15.71
C GLN A 341 -8.49 -12.19 -14.29
N LYS A 342 -9.41 -13.15 -14.16
CA LYS A 342 -9.69 -13.84 -12.89
C LYS A 342 -8.59 -14.86 -12.59
N LEU A 343 -8.06 -14.87 -11.38
CA LEU A 343 -7.13 -15.90 -10.91
C LEU A 343 -7.90 -17.05 -10.26
N SER A 344 -8.57 -17.87 -11.08
CA SER A 344 -9.45 -18.96 -10.62
C SER A 344 -8.71 -20.06 -9.83
N GLN A 345 -7.42 -20.24 -10.08
CA GLN A 345 -6.54 -21.16 -9.37
C GLN A 345 -6.24 -20.72 -7.92
N LEU A 346 -6.61 -19.49 -7.56
CA LEU A 346 -6.33 -18.90 -6.25
C LEU A 346 -7.65 -18.46 -5.58
N PRO A 347 -8.45 -19.39 -5.02
CA PRO A 347 -9.72 -19.09 -4.36
C PRO A 347 -9.50 -18.45 -2.97
N GLN A 348 -8.83 -17.31 -2.93
CA GLN A 348 -8.39 -16.63 -1.71
C GLN A 348 -8.91 -15.19 -1.67
N SER A 349 -9.92 -14.96 -0.83
CA SER A 349 -10.51 -13.64 -0.63
C SER A 349 -9.55 -12.70 0.11
N CYS A 350 -9.67 -11.40 -0.16
CA CYS A 350 -9.01 -10.37 0.62
C CYS A 350 -9.85 -10.07 1.86
N VAL A 351 -9.37 -10.47 3.05
CA VAL A 351 -10.14 -10.32 4.31
C VAL A 351 -9.92 -8.96 4.98
N SER A 352 -8.85 -8.25 4.64
CA SER A 352 -8.59 -6.89 5.11
C SER A 352 -7.97 -6.03 4.00
N GLY A 353 -8.67 -4.98 3.59
CA GLY A 353 -8.14 -4.05 2.59
C GLY A 353 -6.87 -3.32 3.04
N ARG A 354 -6.74 -3.06 4.35
CA ARG A 354 -5.54 -2.40 4.95
C ARG A 354 -4.33 -3.31 5.05
N SER A 355 -4.47 -4.59 4.72
CA SER A 355 -3.36 -5.52 4.59
C SER A 355 -2.75 -5.53 3.18
N MET A 356 -3.40 -4.90 2.20
CA MET A 356 -2.91 -4.89 0.82
C MET A 356 -1.73 -3.94 0.68
N VAL A 357 -0.56 -4.48 0.34
CA VAL A 357 0.70 -3.73 0.20
C VAL A 357 1.38 -4.14 -1.11
N ALA A 358 1.70 -3.15 -1.95
CA ALA A 358 2.57 -3.34 -3.11
C ALA A 358 4.03 -3.16 -2.70
N MET A 359 4.88 -4.14 -3.01
CA MET A 359 6.33 -4.09 -2.80
C MET A 359 7.06 -5.04 -3.75
N ASP A 360 8.25 -4.66 -4.22
CA ASP A 360 9.15 -5.51 -5.02
C ASP A 360 8.46 -6.25 -6.21
N GLY A 361 7.55 -5.57 -6.92
CA GLY A 361 6.83 -6.15 -8.06
C GLY A 361 5.73 -7.16 -7.71
N VAL A 362 5.34 -7.23 -6.44
CA VAL A 362 4.29 -8.12 -5.93
C VAL A 362 3.34 -7.33 -5.02
N VAL A 363 2.05 -7.67 -5.04
CA VAL A 363 1.08 -7.21 -4.05
C VAL A 363 0.80 -8.33 -3.08
N LEU A 364 1.04 -8.07 -1.79
CA LEU A 364 0.65 -8.96 -0.71
C LEU A 364 -0.66 -8.52 -0.09
N TYR A 365 -1.53 -9.45 0.31
CA TYR A 365 -2.71 -9.16 1.13
C TYR A 365 -3.10 -10.37 1.99
N ALA A 366 -3.78 -10.12 3.10
CA ALA A 366 -4.26 -11.17 4.00
C ALA A 366 -5.49 -11.89 3.44
N SER A 367 -5.43 -13.21 3.41
CA SER A 367 -6.55 -14.10 3.07
C SER A 367 -6.94 -15.00 4.25
N PRO A 368 -8.01 -15.80 4.15
CA PRO A 368 -8.40 -16.73 5.21
C PRO A 368 -7.36 -17.81 5.52
N ASP A 369 -6.51 -18.18 4.55
CA ASP A 369 -5.56 -19.29 4.69
C ASP A 369 -4.10 -18.83 4.91
N GLY A 370 -3.77 -17.59 4.60
CA GLY A 370 -2.44 -17.04 4.78
C GLY A 370 -2.27 -15.66 4.14
N LEU A 371 -1.03 -15.23 3.97
CA LEU A 371 -0.70 -14.09 3.16
C LEU A 371 -0.64 -14.52 1.69
N VAL A 372 -1.42 -13.89 0.84
CA VAL A 372 -1.39 -14.09 -0.61
C VAL A 372 -0.44 -13.11 -1.23
N GLY A 373 0.40 -13.56 -2.16
CA GLY A 373 1.21 -12.71 -3.01
C GLY A 373 0.83 -12.87 -4.48
N ILE A 374 0.59 -11.75 -5.15
CA ILE A 374 0.24 -11.68 -6.57
C ILE A 374 1.22 -10.78 -7.30
N GLY A 375 1.89 -11.32 -8.32
CA GLY A 375 2.66 -10.54 -9.29
C GLY A 375 1.98 -10.51 -10.66
N ALA A 376 2.66 -9.99 -11.66
CA ALA A 376 2.13 -9.86 -13.03
C ALA A 376 1.73 -11.20 -13.68
N ASN A 377 2.33 -12.32 -13.24
CA ASN A 377 2.15 -13.65 -13.83
C ASN A 377 1.20 -14.57 -13.03
N GLY A 378 0.56 -14.06 -11.97
CA GLY A 378 -0.33 -14.83 -11.10
C GLY A 378 0.05 -14.72 -9.62
N GLY A 379 -0.53 -15.59 -8.78
CA GLY A 379 -0.32 -15.53 -7.34
C GLY A 379 -0.48 -16.85 -6.61
N GLN A 380 -0.06 -16.84 -5.34
CA GLN A 380 -0.03 -17.99 -4.44
C GLN A 380 -0.12 -17.54 -2.97
N VAL A 381 -0.41 -18.46 -2.06
CA VAL A 381 -0.32 -18.20 -0.62
C VAL A 381 1.16 -18.31 -0.19
N VAL A 382 1.84 -17.17 -0.07
CA VAL A 382 3.30 -17.12 0.17
C VAL A 382 3.70 -17.60 1.56
N THR A 383 2.77 -17.61 2.51
CA THR A 383 3.02 -18.11 3.88
C THR A 383 2.64 -19.58 4.07
N GLU A 384 2.21 -20.30 3.01
CA GLU A 384 1.70 -21.67 3.15
C GLU A 384 2.72 -22.61 3.83
N GLN A 385 4.00 -22.49 3.51
CA GLN A 385 5.07 -23.30 4.11
C GLN A 385 5.53 -22.79 5.49
N VAL A 386 5.09 -21.60 5.90
CA VAL A 386 5.60 -20.91 7.10
C VAL A 386 4.63 -21.08 8.27
N ILE A 387 3.33 -20.90 8.04
CA ILE A 387 2.29 -20.92 9.07
C ILE A 387 1.08 -21.71 8.56
N THR A 388 0.44 -22.47 9.45
CA THR A 388 -0.82 -23.16 9.09
C THR A 388 -2.00 -22.19 9.04
N SER A 389 -3.03 -22.49 8.26
CA SER A 389 -4.25 -21.68 8.21
C SER A 389 -4.93 -21.54 9.57
N LYS A 390 -4.86 -22.56 10.43
CA LYS A 390 -5.39 -22.50 11.81
C LYS A 390 -4.62 -21.48 12.67
N GLN A 391 -3.29 -21.51 12.62
CA GLN A 391 -2.45 -20.55 13.34
C GLN A 391 -2.64 -19.13 12.79
N TRP A 392 -2.69 -18.98 11.47
CA TRP A 392 -2.93 -17.70 10.81
C TRP A 392 -4.27 -17.08 11.23
N ARG A 393 -5.35 -17.85 11.21
CA ARG A 393 -6.68 -17.39 11.66
C ARG A 393 -6.70 -16.98 13.13
N ALA A 394 -5.90 -17.63 13.98
CA ALA A 394 -5.77 -17.24 15.38
C ALA A 394 -5.16 -15.84 15.55
N MET A 395 -4.43 -15.34 14.55
CA MET A 395 -3.90 -13.98 14.52
C MET A 395 -4.93 -12.92 14.10
N LYS A 396 -6.16 -13.29 13.73
CA LYS A 396 -7.24 -12.39 13.27
C LYS A 396 -6.88 -11.57 12.02
N PRO A 397 -6.60 -12.22 10.88
CA PRO A 397 -6.17 -11.54 9.65
C PRO A 397 -7.17 -10.51 9.11
N GLU A 398 -8.45 -10.62 9.45
CA GLU A 398 -9.50 -9.65 9.11
C GLU A 398 -9.30 -8.27 9.77
N THR A 399 -8.49 -8.19 10.83
CA THR A 399 -8.13 -6.93 11.52
C THR A 399 -6.77 -6.38 11.07
N MET A 400 -6.12 -7.06 10.12
CA MET A 400 -4.73 -6.79 9.75
C MET A 400 -4.57 -5.45 9.05
N ARG A 401 -3.53 -4.73 9.45
CA ARG A 401 -3.01 -3.51 8.84
C ARG A 401 -1.55 -3.77 8.50
N ALA A 402 -1.10 -3.36 7.32
CA ALA A 402 0.26 -3.63 6.89
C ALA A 402 0.88 -2.47 6.12
N TRP A 403 2.21 -2.45 6.14
CA TRP A 403 3.05 -1.44 5.52
C TRP A 403 4.30 -2.10 4.92
N HIS A 404 4.82 -1.48 3.87
CA HIS A 404 6.10 -1.85 3.27
C HIS A 404 7.23 -1.05 3.94
N HIS A 405 8.32 -1.72 4.32
CA HIS A 405 9.55 -1.04 4.73
C HIS A 405 10.75 -1.94 4.45
N GLU A 406 11.77 -1.43 3.76
CA GLU A 406 13.01 -2.16 3.43
C GLU A 406 12.79 -3.56 2.81
N GLY A 407 11.80 -3.71 1.92
CA GLY A 407 11.45 -5.00 1.30
C GLY A 407 10.79 -6.01 2.24
N LYS A 408 10.39 -5.58 3.44
CA LYS A 408 9.72 -6.39 4.45
C LYS A 408 8.24 -5.99 4.56
N TYR A 409 7.40 -6.98 4.84
CA TYR A 409 5.98 -6.78 5.11
C TYR A 409 5.79 -6.65 6.63
N VAL A 410 5.59 -5.41 7.09
CA VAL A 410 5.39 -5.10 8.51
C VAL A 410 3.89 -5.03 8.77
N ALA A 411 3.37 -5.90 9.62
CA ALA A 411 1.94 -6.05 9.81
C ALA A 411 1.53 -6.12 11.28
N MET A 412 0.30 -5.68 11.54
CA MET A 412 -0.30 -5.67 12.86
C MET A 412 -1.79 -5.96 12.77
N THR A 413 -2.22 -6.89 13.60
CA THR A 413 -3.62 -7.22 13.88
C THR A 413 -3.99 -6.68 15.26
N ASP A 414 -5.22 -6.87 15.69
CA ASP A 414 -5.62 -6.49 17.05
C ASP A 414 -4.92 -7.34 18.14
N THR A 415 -4.29 -8.46 17.77
CA THR A 415 -3.70 -9.42 18.71
C THR A 415 -2.19 -9.59 18.52
N HIS A 416 -1.67 -9.46 17.31
CA HIS A 416 -0.27 -9.73 16.98
C HIS A 416 0.32 -8.58 16.16
N ALA A 417 1.63 -8.38 16.26
CA ALA A 417 2.39 -7.60 15.30
C ALA A 417 3.58 -8.44 14.85
N PHE A 418 3.93 -8.37 13.57
CA PHE A 418 4.97 -9.20 13.00
C PHE A 418 5.60 -8.59 11.76
N ILE A 419 6.80 -9.06 11.43
CA ILE A 419 7.46 -8.86 10.15
C ILE A 419 7.43 -10.18 9.40
N PHE A 420 6.99 -10.14 8.15
CA PHE A 420 7.22 -11.20 7.18
C PHE A 420 8.25 -10.73 6.17
N ASP A 421 9.30 -11.53 5.99
CA ASP A 421 10.33 -11.29 4.99
C ASP A 421 10.09 -12.26 3.81
N PRO A 422 9.67 -11.75 2.63
CA PRO A 422 9.39 -12.60 1.48
C PRO A 422 10.61 -13.33 0.91
N LYS A 423 11.82 -12.80 1.12
CA LYS A 423 13.06 -13.37 0.56
C LYS A 423 13.48 -14.61 1.32
N SER A 424 13.40 -14.53 2.64
CA SER A 424 13.74 -15.63 3.52
C SER A 424 12.55 -16.56 3.77
N GLY A 425 11.32 -16.04 3.81
CA GLY A 425 10.13 -16.79 4.17
C GLY A 425 10.06 -17.08 5.67
N ASP A 426 10.52 -16.16 6.52
CA ASP A 426 10.39 -16.26 7.98
C ASP A 426 9.48 -15.18 8.58
N LEU A 427 8.94 -15.49 9.77
CA LEU A 427 8.13 -14.58 10.58
C LEU A 427 8.88 -14.16 11.84
N ARG A 428 8.77 -12.88 12.19
CA ARG A 428 9.36 -12.28 13.40
C ARG A 428 8.27 -11.53 14.15
N GLU A 429 8.14 -11.76 15.45
CA GLU A 429 7.16 -11.07 16.29
C GLU A 429 7.64 -9.67 16.66
N LEU A 430 6.71 -8.72 16.73
CA LEU A 430 6.92 -7.36 17.19
C LEU A 430 6.10 -7.11 18.46
N THR A 431 6.73 -6.50 19.45
CA THR A 431 6.00 -5.99 20.64
C THR A 431 5.51 -4.56 20.45
N ASN A 432 6.21 -3.77 19.64
CA ASN A 432 5.84 -2.39 19.35
C ASN A 432 4.48 -2.29 18.63
N ARG A 433 3.72 -1.24 18.95
CA ARG A 433 2.34 -1.00 18.47
C ARG A 433 2.15 0.48 18.15
N TRP A 434 1.32 0.77 17.16
CA TRP A 434 1.00 2.14 16.70
C TRP A 434 -0.41 2.23 16.11
N ASP A 435 -0.96 3.44 15.98
CA ASP A 435 -2.34 3.68 15.50
C ASP A 435 -2.41 3.73 13.96
N ALA A 436 -1.43 4.38 13.35
CA ALA A 436 -1.27 4.50 11.91
C ALA A 436 0.21 4.57 11.53
N ALA A 437 0.52 4.23 10.29
CA ALA A 437 1.85 4.42 9.74
C ALA A 437 1.77 4.75 8.24
N VAL A 438 2.86 5.29 7.71
CA VAL A 438 3.04 5.54 6.28
C VAL A 438 4.51 5.42 5.93
N SER A 439 4.77 4.70 4.84
CA SER A 439 6.11 4.56 4.28
C SER A 439 6.42 5.79 3.45
N ASP A 440 7.52 6.46 3.76
CA ASP A 440 8.00 7.60 3.00
C ASP A 440 9.21 7.20 2.16
N MET A 441 9.05 7.26 0.84
CA MET A 441 10.08 6.84 -0.11
C MET A 441 11.25 7.84 -0.20
N GLU A 442 11.04 9.11 0.15
CA GLU A 442 12.08 10.14 0.05
C GLU A 442 13.11 9.99 1.18
N SER A 443 12.65 9.72 2.40
CA SER A 443 13.50 9.48 3.57
C SER A 443 13.80 8.00 3.84
N ASP A 444 13.30 7.10 3.00
CA ASP A 444 13.37 5.64 3.18
C ASP A 444 12.97 5.17 4.60
N SER A 445 11.96 5.83 5.15
CA SER A 445 11.58 5.69 6.56
C SER A 445 10.13 5.29 6.71
N LEU A 446 9.83 4.46 7.72
CA LEU A 446 8.46 4.18 8.13
C LEU A 446 8.08 5.12 9.28
N TYR A 447 7.21 6.09 8.99
CA TYR A 447 6.67 6.96 10.03
C TYR A 447 5.49 6.29 10.71
N VAL A 448 5.51 6.24 12.04
CA VAL A 448 4.48 5.63 12.88
C VAL A 448 3.88 6.68 13.82
N ALA A 449 2.55 6.71 13.93
CA ALA A 449 1.86 7.54 14.92
C ALA A 449 1.47 6.70 16.14
N LYS A 450 1.93 7.14 17.31
CA LYS A 450 1.54 6.58 18.61
C LYS A 450 0.76 7.64 19.38
N GLY A 451 -0.55 7.47 19.43
CA GLY A 451 -1.47 8.54 19.75
C GLY A 451 -1.32 9.68 18.76
N ARG A 452 -0.89 10.85 19.26
CA ARG A 452 -0.63 12.05 18.44
C ARG A 452 0.84 12.22 18.08
N ASN A 453 1.75 11.47 18.69
CA ASN A 453 3.17 11.66 18.46
C ASN A 453 3.60 10.90 17.22
N LEU A 454 4.24 11.60 16.29
CA LEU A 454 4.84 10.97 15.12
C LEU A 454 6.28 10.56 15.45
N GLN A 455 6.61 9.31 15.12
CA GLN A 455 7.93 8.74 15.31
C GLN A 455 8.43 8.10 14.00
N ILE A 456 9.73 7.94 13.88
CA ILE A 456 10.39 7.15 12.84
C ILE A 456 10.64 5.76 13.44
N TRP A 457 10.01 4.73 12.85
CA TRP A 457 10.19 3.36 13.28
C TRP A 457 11.63 2.91 13.08
N ARG A 458 12.25 2.34 14.13
CA ARG A 458 13.68 1.97 14.13
C ARG A 458 14.63 3.14 13.81
N GLY A 459 14.18 4.38 14.02
CA GLY A 459 15.00 5.58 13.76
C GLY A 459 15.97 5.93 14.88
N GLY A 460 15.87 5.27 16.03
CA GLY A 460 16.76 5.47 17.17
C GLY A 460 18.05 4.67 17.07
N SER A 461 18.92 4.83 18.06
CA SER A 461 20.22 4.14 18.13
C SER A 461 20.29 3.09 19.24
N ALA A 462 19.25 2.98 20.06
CA ALA A 462 19.17 2.00 21.13
C ALA A 462 18.26 0.83 20.71
N SER A 463 18.29 -0.27 21.45
CA SER A 463 17.33 -1.36 21.24
C SER A 463 15.92 -0.95 21.68
N ASN A 464 14.88 -1.37 20.96
CA ASN A 464 13.47 -1.13 21.30
C ASN A 464 12.95 -1.92 22.51
N GLY A 465 13.81 -2.75 23.10
CA GLY A 465 13.48 -3.63 24.21
C GLY A 465 14.44 -4.81 24.24
N GLN A 466 14.06 -5.84 25.01
CA GLN A 466 14.79 -7.09 25.02
C GLN A 466 14.35 -7.96 23.84
N LEU A 467 15.26 -8.19 22.90
CA LEU A 467 15.11 -9.22 21.89
C LEU A 467 14.91 -10.57 22.58
N VAL A 468 14.16 -11.47 21.94
CA VAL A 468 14.08 -12.87 22.37
C VAL A 468 14.21 -13.77 21.17
N TRP A 469 15.21 -14.66 21.20
CA TRP A 469 15.41 -15.68 20.19
C TRP A 469 15.54 -17.05 20.85
N ARG A 470 14.69 -18.01 20.44
CA ARG A 470 14.70 -19.38 20.94
C ARG A 470 14.93 -20.35 19.80
N SER A 471 15.95 -21.19 19.92
CA SER A 471 16.32 -22.18 18.91
C SER A 471 15.23 -23.23 18.68
N LYS A 472 15.36 -23.98 17.58
CA LYS A 472 14.71 -25.29 17.43
C LYS A 472 14.98 -26.21 18.62
N ARG A 473 14.18 -27.26 18.73
CA ARG A 473 14.34 -28.34 19.70
C ARG A 473 15.32 -29.39 19.17
N PHE A 474 16.61 -29.20 19.42
CA PHE A 474 17.66 -30.12 18.97
C PHE A 474 17.45 -31.49 19.61
N MET A 475 17.26 -32.51 18.76
CA MET A 475 17.16 -33.90 19.21
C MET A 475 18.54 -34.55 19.13
N VAL A 476 19.05 -34.96 20.28
CA VAL A 476 20.34 -35.66 20.42
C VAL A 476 20.09 -37.08 20.95
N PRO A 477 21.09 -37.99 20.91
CA PRO A 477 20.98 -39.30 21.54
C PRO A 477 20.52 -39.22 22.99
N GLU A 478 19.77 -40.23 23.43
CA GLU A 478 19.23 -40.24 24.79
C GLU A 478 20.36 -40.26 25.83
N GLY A 479 20.23 -39.42 26.85
CA GLY A 479 21.23 -39.30 27.90
C GLY A 479 22.44 -38.41 27.56
N THR A 480 22.46 -37.75 26.39
CA THR A 480 23.47 -36.72 26.07
C THR A 480 23.46 -35.61 27.13
N SER A 481 24.65 -35.16 27.51
CA SER A 481 24.88 -34.07 28.47
C SER A 481 25.87 -33.09 27.88
N PHE A 482 25.50 -31.82 27.82
CA PHE A 482 26.43 -30.73 27.55
C PHE A 482 26.89 -30.12 28.87
N SER A 483 28.19 -29.97 29.05
CA SER A 483 28.77 -29.48 30.31
C SER A 483 29.24 -28.02 30.24
N CYS A 484 29.29 -27.45 29.03
CA CYS A 484 29.74 -26.09 28.81
C CYS A 484 29.04 -25.44 27.62
N CYS A 485 28.91 -24.12 27.70
CA CYS A 485 28.36 -23.27 26.66
C CYS A 485 29.25 -22.05 26.45
N ARG A 486 29.31 -21.57 25.21
CA ARG A 486 29.92 -20.28 24.86
C ARG A 486 28.93 -19.48 24.02
N LEU A 487 28.76 -18.24 24.42
CA LEU A 487 27.98 -17.26 23.69
C LEU A 487 28.94 -16.20 23.14
N LEU A 488 28.89 -15.97 21.83
CA LEU A 488 29.57 -14.84 21.21
C LEU A 488 28.54 -13.73 20.97
N ALA A 489 28.75 -12.60 21.64
CA ALA A 489 27.93 -11.41 21.54
C ALA A 489 28.82 -10.17 21.46
N ALA A 490 28.30 -9.07 20.90
CA ALA A 490 29.03 -7.80 20.84
C ALA A 490 29.31 -7.24 22.24
N ASP A 491 28.29 -7.25 23.11
CA ASP A 491 28.42 -7.02 24.55
C ASP A 491 27.74 -8.16 25.32
N ILE A 492 28.55 -9.07 25.88
CA ILE A 492 28.06 -10.23 26.63
C ILE A 492 27.31 -9.83 27.91
N GLY A 493 27.59 -8.66 28.48
CA GLY A 493 26.93 -8.16 29.68
C GLY A 493 25.46 -7.78 29.43
N GLN A 494 25.08 -7.54 28.18
CA GLN A 494 23.72 -7.14 27.79
C GLN A 494 22.87 -8.32 27.32
N VAL A 495 23.37 -9.55 27.43
CA VAL A 495 22.67 -10.76 26.99
C VAL A 495 22.45 -11.70 28.16
N GLY A 496 21.25 -12.28 28.21
CA GLY A 496 20.88 -13.38 29.07
C GLY A 496 20.62 -14.65 28.26
N ILE A 497 20.64 -15.79 28.94
CA ILE A 497 20.40 -17.10 28.36
C ILE A 497 19.49 -17.93 29.27
N LYS A 498 18.58 -18.69 28.65
CA LYS A 498 17.83 -19.77 29.29
C LYS A 498 18.15 -21.07 28.58
N LEU A 499 18.43 -22.09 29.39
CA LEU A 499 18.62 -23.45 28.92
C LEU A 499 17.37 -24.26 29.21
N ILE A 500 16.80 -24.88 28.18
CA ILE A 500 15.61 -25.71 28.28
C ILE A 500 16.00 -27.12 27.83
N VAL A 501 15.77 -28.10 28.71
CA VAL A 501 16.08 -29.51 28.45
C VAL A 501 14.82 -30.34 28.66
N ASP A 502 14.46 -31.14 27.67
CA ASP A 502 13.25 -31.97 27.64
C ASP A 502 11.94 -31.22 27.93
N GLY A 503 11.93 -29.91 27.69
CA GLY A 503 10.77 -29.02 27.90
C GLY A 503 10.78 -28.28 29.23
N GLU A 504 11.72 -28.57 30.12
CA GLU A 504 11.87 -27.88 31.41
C GLU A 504 13.01 -26.86 31.37
N GLN A 505 12.77 -25.67 31.91
CA GLN A 505 13.83 -24.66 32.10
C GLN A 505 14.75 -25.12 33.23
N VAL A 506 15.99 -25.51 32.88
CA VAL A 506 16.98 -26.02 33.84
C VAL A 506 17.98 -24.95 34.30
N MET A 507 18.07 -23.84 33.58
CA MET A 507 18.93 -22.71 33.94
C MET A 507 18.43 -21.42 33.32
N GLU A 508 18.67 -20.32 34.03
CA GLU A 508 18.55 -18.95 33.55
C GLU A 508 19.70 -18.12 34.09
N LEU A 509 20.39 -17.41 33.21
CA LEU A 509 21.37 -16.38 33.57
C LEU A 509 20.89 -15.07 32.95
N ALA A 510 20.54 -14.10 33.79
CA ALA A 510 20.11 -12.78 33.34
C ALA A 510 21.30 -11.96 32.76
N PRO A 511 21.04 -10.92 31.95
CA PRO A 511 22.06 -9.95 31.55
C PRO A 511 22.89 -9.48 32.75
N GLY A 512 24.20 -9.39 32.55
CA GLY A 512 25.20 -9.06 33.57
C GLY A 512 25.78 -10.26 34.32
N ASN A 513 25.17 -11.44 34.23
CA ASN A 513 25.66 -12.67 34.89
C ASN A 513 26.42 -13.61 33.95
N LEU A 514 26.57 -13.24 32.67
CA LEU A 514 27.39 -13.97 31.71
C LEU A 514 28.83 -13.45 31.71
N VAL A 515 29.78 -14.37 31.58
CA VAL A 515 31.20 -14.06 31.48
C VAL A 515 31.68 -14.17 30.03
N PRO A 516 32.66 -13.35 29.60
CA PRO A 516 33.31 -13.55 28.30
C PRO A 516 33.95 -14.94 28.22
N GLY A 517 33.65 -15.68 27.15
CA GLY A 517 34.18 -17.03 26.92
C GLY A 517 33.20 -18.14 27.26
N ALA A 518 33.75 -19.31 27.61
CA ALA A 518 32.96 -20.50 27.92
C ALA A 518 32.62 -20.57 29.41
N PHE A 519 31.39 -20.96 29.73
CA PHE A 519 30.91 -21.16 31.10
C PHE A 519 30.31 -22.57 31.28
N ARG A 520 30.16 -23.01 32.53
CA ARG A 520 29.66 -24.35 32.86
C ARG A 520 28.13 -24.40 32.86
N LEU A 521 27.59 -25.48 32.33
CA LEU A 521 26.17 -25.79 32.39
C LEU A 521 25.88 -26.74 33.58
N PRO A 522 24.65 -26.74 34.14
CA PRO A 522 24.22 -27.71 35.12
C PRO A 522 24.40 -29.15 34.59
N PRO A 523 24.71 -30.11 35.46
CA PRO A 523 24.95 -31.50 35.08
C PRO A 523 23.61 -32.22 34.81
N VAL A 524 22.94 -31.83 33.72
CA VAL A 524 21.67 -32.41 33.27
C VAL A 524 21.89 -33.30 32.05
N ARG A 525 21.08 -34.34 31.95
CA ARG A 525 21.00 -35.24 30.80
C ARG A 525 19.62 -35.09 30.20
N GLY A 526 19.56 -35.07 28.87
CA GLY A 526 18.28 -35.01 28.19
C GLY A 526 18.40 -35.30 26.71
N ARG A 527 17.26 -35.56 26.09
CA ARG A 527 17.16 -35.89 24.67
C ARG A 527 16.95 -34.65 23.82
N PHE A 528 16.27 -33.65 24.35
CA PHE A 528 15.91 -32.45 23.63
C PHE A 528 16.50 -31.21 24.29
N TRP A 529 17.25 -30.45 23.51
CA TRP A 529 17.95 -29.26 23.97
C TRP A 529 17.46 -28.03 23.23
N GLN A 530 17.21 -26.96 23.98
CA GLN A 530 16.80 -25.65 23.47
C GLN A 530 17.55 -24.55 24.20
N ILE A 531 17.91 -23.52 23.43
CA ILE A 531 18.55 -22.33 23.94
C ILE A 531 17.68 -21.14 23.60
N GLU A 532 17.38 -20.33 24.61
CA GLU A 532 16.80 -19.01 24.45
C GLU A 532 17.82 -17.96 24.86
N VAL A 533 18.07 -16.99 23.98
CA VAL A 533 18.86 -15.81 24.29
C VAL A 533 17.95 -14.59 24.28
N PHE A 534 18.21 -13.67 25.20
CA PHE A 534 17.43 -12.44 25.31
C PHE A 534 18.28 -11.29 25.80
N GLY A 535 17.98 -10.06 25.40
CA GLY A 535 18.80 -8.91 25.77
C GLY A 535 18.80 -7.80 24.74
N THR A 536 19.79 -6.93 24.81
CA THR A 536 19.88 -5.70 24.01
C THR A 536 21.16 -5.61 23.18
N SER A 537 21.92 -6.71 23.08
CA SER A 537 23.14 -6.80 22.27
C SER A 537 23.00 -7.86 21.17
N VAL A 538 23.77 -7.67 20.10
CA VAL A 538 23.94 -8.63 19.01
C VAL A 538 24.53 -9.94 19.53
N VAL A 539 23.98 -11.07 19.08
CA VAL A 539 24.46 -12.44 19.36
C VAL A 539 24.83 -13.11 18.04
N SER A 540 26.11 -13.49 17.91
CA SER A 540 26.68 -14.00 16.66
C SER A 540 26.86 -15.52 16.62
N ARG A 541 27.02 -16.20 17.76
CA ARG A 541 27.20 -17.67 17.80
C ARG A 541 26.81 -18.22 19.16
N ILE A 542 26.23 -19.41 19.16
CA ILE A 542 25.89 -20.15 20.37
C ILE A 542 26.47 -21.56 20.22
N THR A 543 27.36 -21.96 21.14
CA THR A 543 28.01 -23.27 21.09
C THR A 543 27.84 -24.00 22.41
N LEU A 544 27.29 -25.22 22.38
CA LEU A 544 27.21 -26.14 23.51
C LEU A 544 28.11 -27.34 23.23
N ALA A 545 28.90 -27.74 24.22
CA ALA A 545 29.81 -28.87 24.08
C ALA A 545 29.84 -29.75 25.33
N SER A 546 30.36 -30.96 25.18
CA SER A 546 30.50 -31.90 26.28
C SER A 546 31.73 -31.61 27.14
N SER A 547 32.73 -30.92 26.60
CA SER A 547 33.95 -30.52 27.31
C SER A 547 34.44 -29.12 26.92
N MET A 548 35.15 -28.44 27.84
CA MET A 548 35.71 -27.10 27.57
C MET A 548 36.76 -27.11 26.45
N ALA A 549 37.43 -28.24 26.23
CA ALA A 549 38.43 -28.39 25.18
C ALA A 549 37.82 -28.26 23.77
N GLU A 550 36.55 -28.64 23.61
CA GLU A 550 35.81 -28.55 22.33
C GLU A 550 35.37 -27.12 21.99
N ILE A 551 35.28 -26.21 22.97
CA ILE A 551 34.79 -24.83 22.76
C ILE A 551 35.93 -23.84 22.42
N VAL A 552 37.17 -24.22 22.75
CA VAL A 552 38.35 -23.37 22.59
C VAL A 552 39.00 -23.53 21.21
N ASN A 553 38.74 -24.65 20.52
CA ASN A 553 39.02 -24.82 19.09
C ASN A 553 37.92 -24.18 18.23
#